data_AF-A0AB34I782-F1
#
_entry.id   AF-A0AB34I782-F1
#
_cell.length_a   1.000
_cell.length_b   1.000
_cell.length_c   1.000
_cell.angle_alpha   90.00
_cell.angle_beta   90.00
_cell.angle_gamma   90.00
#
_symmetry.space_group_name_H-M   'P 1'
#
loop_
_entity.id
_entity.type
_entity.pdbx_description
1 polymer ?
#
loop_
_entity_poly.entity_id
_entity_poly.type
_entity_poly.pdbx_seq_one_letter_code
_entity_poly.pdbx_strand_id
1 'polypeptide(L)'
;MSGVRAVRISIESACEKQVQEVGLDGTETYLQPLSMSQNLARLAQRIDFSQGSGSEEEEAAGADGDAQDWAGAGSSADQDDEEGSLFPHHGTFEVIKNTDIDLDKKIPEDYCPLDVQIPSDLEGSAYIKFHKQTLSSIMMPHPASAPFGHKRMRLSGPQAFDKNEINSIQSSEGLLEKIIKQAKHIFLRSRTAATIDSLASRIEDPQIQAHWSNINDVYESSVKVLITSQGYEQICKSIQLQLNIGVEQIRVVHRDGRVITLSHQEQELQDFLLSQMSQHQVHAVQQLAKVMGWQVLSFSNHVGLGPIESIGNASAITVASPNGDYAISVRNGPESGSKIMVQFPRNQCKDLPKSDVLQDSKWNHLRGPFKEVQWNKMEGRNFVYKMELLMSALSPCLL
;
A
#
# COMPACT_ATOMS: atom_id res chain seq x y z
N MET A 1 -17.16 23.96 -13.04
CA MET A 1 -18.20 23.08 -12.46
C MET A 1 -18.59 22.03 -13.49
N SER A 2 -18.30 20.75 -13.23
CA SER A 2 -19.04 19.61 -13.80
C SER A 2 -18.79 18.40 -12.90
N GLY A 3 -19.74 18.09 -12.02
CA GLY A 3 -19.66 16.94 -11.13
C GLY A 3 -19.78 15.64 -11.91
N VAL A 4 -18.73 14.82 -11.87
CA VAL A 4 -18.78 13.45 -12.38
C VAL A 4 -19.67 12.63 -11.43
N ARG A 5 -20.74 12.04 -11.96
CA ARG A 5 -21.69 11.20 -11.23
C ARG A 5 -20.93 9.98 -10.67
N ALA A 6 -20.71 9.95 -9.35
CA ALA A 6 -20.02 8.84 -8.70
C ALA A 6 -20.89 7.57 -8.79
N VAL A 7 -20.41 6.56 -9.49
CA VAL A 7 -21.02 5.23 -9.52
C VAL A 7 -20.65 4.52 -8.22
N ARG A 8 -21.64 4.21 -7.38
CA ARG A 8 -21.43 3.36 -6.20
C ARG A 8 -21.24 1.92 -6.66
N ILE A 9 -19.99 1.49 -6.72
CA ILE A 9 -19.62 0.08 -6.94
C ILE A 9 -19.42 -0.53 -5.56
N SER A 10 -20.34 -1.38 -5.14
CA SER A 10 -20.19 -2.22 -3.95
C SER A 10 -19.42 -3.47 -4.35
N ILE A 11 -18.16 -3.59 -3.93
CA ILE A 11 -17.39 -4.83 -4.07
C ILE A 11 -17.63 -5.64 -2.80
N GLU A 12 -18.46 -6.68 -2.89
CA GLU A 12 -18.58 -7.66 -1.81
C GLU A 12 -17.26 -8.44 -1.71
N SER A 13 -16.74 -8.58 -0.48
CA SER A 13 -15.63 -9.48 -0.21
C SER A 13 -16.07 -10.92 -0.52
N ALA A 14 -15.24 -11.66 -1.26
CA ALA A 14 -15.45 -13.10 -1.40
C ALA A 14 -15.41 -13.70 0.00
N CYS A 15 -16.55 -14.25 0.45
CA CYS A 15 -16.74 -14.71 1.82
C CYS A 15 -15.65 -15.72 2.18
N GLU A 16 -14.78 -15.34 3.12
CA GLU A 16 -13.87 -16.28 3.77
C GLU A 16 -14.72 -17.31 4.54
N LYS A 17 -14.23 -18.55 4.62
CA LYS A 17 -14.94 -19.67 5.26
C LYS A 17 -15.33 -19.28 6.69
N GLN A 18 -16.62 -19.12 6.95
CA GLN A 18 -17.12 -18.81 8.29
C GLN A 18 -17.10 -20.09 9.13
N VAL A 19 -16.41 -20.06 10.26
CA VAL A 19 -16.38 -21.18 11.21
C VAL A 19 -17.78 -21.33 11.82
N GLN A 20 -18.38 -22.50 11.65
CA GLN A 20 -19.71 -22.82 12.16
C GLN A 20 -19.65 -23.24 13.62
N GLU A 21 -18.69 -24.09 13.95
CA GLU A 21 -18.50 -24.66 15.27
C GLU A 21 -17.04 -25.12 15.41
N VAL A 22 -16.49 -24.99 16.61
CA VAL A 22 -15.19 -25.56 16.99
C VAL A 22 -15.47 -26.65 18.01
N GLY A 23 -15.18 -27.90 17.66
CA GLY A 23 -15.35 -29.04 18.56
C GLY A 23 -14.43 -28.94 19.78
N LEU A 24 -14.78 -29.64 20.87
CA LEU A 24 -13.97 -29.73 22.10
C LEU A 24 -12.56 -30.31 21.86
N ASP A 25 -12.35 -30.95 20.71
CA ASP A 25 -11.09 -31.55 20.26
C ASP A 25 -10.22 -30.57 19.45
N GLY A 26 -10.67 -29.33 19.27
CA GLY A 26 -10.02 -28.30 18.47
C GLY A 26 -10.26 -28.41 16.96
N THR A 27 -11.20 -29.26 16.53
CA THR A 27 -11.59 -29.44 15.13
C THR A 27 -12.59 -28.37 14.69
N GLU A 28 -12.20 -27.54 13.72
CA GLU A 28 -13.05 -26.48 13.16
C GLU A 28 -13.93 -27.05 12.05
N THR A 29 -15.26 -26.91 12.19
CA THR A 29 -16.23 -27.24 11.14
C THR A 29 -16.62 -25.95 10.42
N TYR A 30 -16.32 -25.85 9.13
CA TYR A 30 -16.56 -24.63 8.34
C TYR A 30 -17.87 -24.72 7.55
N LEU A 31 -18.62 -23.63 7.52
CA LEU A 31 -19.72 -23.48 6.57
C LEU A 31 -19.16 -23.34 5.15
N GLN A 32 -19.63 -24.17 4.24
CA GLN A 32 -19.28 -24.05 2.83
C GLN A 32 -19.92 -22.77 2.26
N PRO A 33 -19.14 -21.86 1.65
CA PRO A 33 -19.70 -20.65 1.08
C PRO A 33 -20.70 -21.00 -0.03
N LEU A 34 -21.81 -20.25 -0.07
CA LEU A 34 -22.83 -20.38 -1.09
C LEU A 34 -22.18 -20.20 -2.46
N SER A 35 -22.48 -21.10 -3.40
CA SER A 35 -22.05 -20.92 -4.78
C SER A 35 -22.65 -19.64 -5.37
N MET A 36 -22.00 -19.10 -6.40
CA MET A 36 -22.43 -17.84 -7.03
C MET A 36 -23.89 -17.90 -7.52
N SER A 37 -24.34 -19.07 -8.01
CA SER A 37 -25.73 -19.31 -8.39
C SER A 37 -26.71 -19.32 -7.20
N GLN A 38 -26.31 -19.85 -6.04
CA GLN A 38 -27.12 -19.83 -4.82
C GLN A 38 -27.21 -18.42 -4.23
N ASN A 39 -26.12 -17.65 -4.30
CA ASN A 39 -26.10 -16.28 -3.82
C ASN A 39 -26.98 -15.38 -4.72
N LEU A 40 -26.90 -15.55 -6.03
CA LEU A 40 -27.81 -14.90 -6.98
C LEU A 40 -29.27 -15.28 -6.76
N ALA A 41 -29.57 -16.56 -6.48
CA ALA A 41 -30.94 -17.00 -6.20
C ALA A 41 -31.49 -16.38 -4.91
N ARG A 42 -30.68 -16.28 -3.85
CA ARG A 42 -31.05 -15.61 -2.59
C ARG A 42 -31.30 -14.12 -2.78
N LEU A 43 -30.48 -13.45 -3.59
CA LEU A 43 -30.66 -12.04 -3.92
C LEU A 43 -31.92 -11.82 -4.78
N ALA A 44 -32.16 -12.69 -5.75
CA ALA A 44 -33.36 -12.64 -6.61
C ALA A 44 -34.66 -12.80 -5.80
N GLN A 45 -34.66 -13.62 -4.74
CA GLN A 45 -35.80 -13.78 -3.84
C GLN A 45 -36.08 -12.55 -2.95
N ARG A 46 -35.09 -11.64 -2.82
CA ARG A 46 -35.26 -10.36 -2.10
C ARG A 46 -35.76 -9.23 -3.00
N ILE A 47 -35.92 -9.48 -4.30
CA ILE A 47 -36.47 -8.48 -5.22
C ILE A 47 -37.98 -8.47 -5.05
N ASP A 48 -38.49 -7.42 -4.41
CA ASP A 48 -39.92 -7.14 -4.34
C ASP A 48 -40.35 -6.41 -5.61
N PHE A 49 -41.10 -7.10 -6.47
CA PHE A 49 -41.59 -6.56 -7.73
C PHE A 49 -42.88 -5.73 -7.58
N SER A 50 -43.39 -5.56 -6.36
CA SER A 50 -44.56 -4.70 -6.09
C SER A 50 -44.24 -3.20 -6.10
N GLN A 51 -42.96 -2.84 -5.93
CA GLN A 51 -42.47 -1.46 -6.01
C GLN A 51 -42.11 -1.13 -7.47
N GLY A 52 -43.14 -0.97 -8.29
CA GLY A 52 -43.04 -0.51 -9.66
C GLY A 52 -42.68 0.97 -9.75
N SER A 53 -41.85 1.30 -10.73
CA SER A 53 -41.32 2.62 -11.08
C SER A 53 -42.34 3.78 -10.95
N GLY A 54 -42.08 4.71 -10.04
CA GLY A 54 -42.66 6.05 -10.01
C GLY A 54 -41.55 7.08 -10.15
N SER A 55 -41.59 7.83 -11.25
CA SER A 55 -40.71 8.93 -11.60
C SER A 55 -40.76 10.09 -10.59
N GLU A 56 -39.63 10.81 -10.54
CA GLU A 56 -39.34 12.06 -9.84
C GLU A 56 -40.54 13.03 -9.71
N GLU A 57 -40.74 13.60 -8.53
CA GLU A 57 -41.15 15.00 -8.34
C GLU A 57 -40.74 15.46 -6.93
N GLU A 58 -39.92 16.50 -6.87
CA GLU A 58 -39.64 17.29 -5.68
C GLU A 58 -40.89 18.13 -5.34
N GLU A 59 -41.36 18.11 -4.09
CA GLU A 59 -41.92 19.34 -3.51
C GLU A 59 -41.93 19.35 -1.96
N ALA A 60 -41.30 20.42 -1.45
CA ALA A 60 -41.61 21.28 -0.31
C ALA A 60 -42.17 20.74 1.03
N ALA A 61 -41.52 21.27 2.07
CA ALA A 61 -41.91 21.32 3.47
C ALA A 61 -43.32 21.87 3.75
N GLY A 62 -43.89 21.47 4.89
CA GLY A 62 -44.99 22.21 5.52
C GLY A 62 -45.76 21.38 6.55
N ALA A 63 -45.77 21.86 7.79
CA ALA A 63 -46.44 21.30 8.95
C ALA A 63 -47.96 21.63 8.99
N ASP A 64 -48.59 21.14 10.07
CA ASP A 64 -50.00 21.32 10.50
C ASP A 64 -51.00 20.39 9.79
N GLY A 65 -51.90 19.66 10.45
CA GLY A 65 -52.48 19.80 11.78
C GLY A 65 -54.00 19.57 11.63
N ASP A 66 -54.60 18.90 12.63
CA ASP A 66 -56.05 18.73 12.90
C ASP A 66 -56.77 17.43 12.46
N ALA A 67 -56.90 16.55 13.46
CA ALA A 67 -58.11 16.21 14.22
C ALA A 67 -59.43 15.74 13.54
N GLN A 68 -60.12 14.87 14.31
CA GLN A 68 -61.48 14.32 14.20
C GLN A 68 -61.64 13.07 13.29
N ASP A 69 -62.34 12.00 13.65
CA ASP A 69 -63.30 11.75 14.74
C ASP A 69 -63.47 10.24 14.98
N TRP A 70 -63.96 9.89 16.16
CA TRP A 70 -63.97 8.55 16.75
C TRP A 70 -65.40 7.97 16.82
N ALA A 71 -65.63 6.74 16.34
CA ALA A 71 -66.74 5.85 16.71
C ALA A 71 -66.48 4.45 16.11
N GLY A 72 -66.64 3.31 16.77
CA GLY A 72 -67.12 2.94 18.09
C GLY A 72 -67.43 1.43 18.09
N ALA A 73 -67.26 0.80 19.26
CA ALA A 73 -67.81 -0.50 19.69
C ALA A 73 -67.18 -1.83 19.24
N GLY A 74 -66.70 -2.59 20.25
CA GLY A 74 -67.15 -3.99 20.39
C GLY A 74 -66.11 -5.09 20.55
N SER A 75 -65.45 -5.16 21.72
CA SER A 75 -65.12 -6.38 22.50
C SER A 75 -64.65 -7.67 21.79
N SER A 76 -63.40 -8.08 22.03
CA SER A 76 -63.03 -9.17 22.97
C SER A 76 -61.76 -9.93 22.55
N ALA A 77 -60.85 -10.03 23.53
CA ALA A 77 -59.84 -11.06 23.78
C ALA A 77 -58.67 -11.28 22.78
N ASP A 78 -57.49 -11.34 23.40
CA ASP A 78 -56.20 -11.90 22.98
C ASP A 78 -55.34 -11.09 21.99
N GLN A 79 -54.47 -10.25 22.56
CA GLN A 79 -53.26 -9.72 21.91
C GLN A 79 -52.03 -10.18 22.69
N ASP A 80 -51.34 -11.17 22.12
CA ASP A 80 -49.91 -11.38 22.29
C ASP A 80 -49.20 -10.27 21.50
N ASP A 81 -48.62 -9.28 22.19
CA ASP A 81 -47.72 -8.29 21.57
C ASP A 81 -46.27 -8.63 21.95
N GLU A 82 -45.64 -9.50 21.14
CA GLU A 82 -44.19 -9.46 20.92
C GLU A 82 -43.88 -8.33 19.92
N GLU A 83 -43.38 -7.20 20.41
CA GLU A 83 -42.63 -6.25 19.56
C GLU A 83 -41.33 -5.84 20.26
N GLY A 84 -40.28 -6.65 20.03
CA GLY A 84 -38.89 -6.27 20.27
C GLY A 84 -38.25 -5.80 18.96
N SER A 85 -37.74 -4.58 18.93
CA SER A 85 -37.04 -3.95 17.80
C SER A 85 -35.91 -4.83 17.22
N LEU A 86 -35.96 -5.06 15.91
CA LEU A 86 -35.04 -5.89 15.10
C LEU A 86 -33.89 -5.08 14.44
N PHE A 87 -33.40 -4.02 15.09
CA PHE A 87 -32.32 -3.19 14.54
C PHE A 87 -31.08 -3.15 15.47
N PRO A 88 -29.88 -3.52 14.99
CA PRO A 88 -28.66 -3.34 15.76
C PRO A 88 -28.30 -1.84 15.84
N HIS A 89 -28.34 -1.28 17.04
CA HIS A 89 -27.81 0.05 17.31
C HIS A 89 -26.28 0.00 17.42
N HIS A 90 -25.60 0.87 16.68
CA HIS A 90 -24.16 1.08 16.81
C HIS A 90 -23.93 2.15 17.89
N GLY A 91 -23.35 1.75 19.01
CA GLY A 91 -23.03 2.64 20.13
C GLY A 91 -21.80 2.16 20.87
N THR A 92 -21.05 3.10 21.45
CA THR A 92 -19.92 2.79 22.34
C THR A 92 -20.45 2.75 23.77
N PHE A 93 -20.42 1.58 24.41
CA PHE A 93 -20.81 1.44 25.82
C PHE A 93 -19.59 1.56 26.73
N GLU A 94 -19.76 2.24 27.86
CA GLU A 94 -18.71 2.29 28.89
C GLU A 94 -18.89 1.10 29.85
N VAL A 95 -17.82 0.32 30.01
CA VAL A 95 -17.80 -0.86 30.88
C VAL A 95 -16.86 -0.59 32.05
N ILE A 96 -17.42 -0.52 33.25
CA ILE A 96 -16.70 -0.19 34.48
C ILE A 96 -16.49 -1.47 35.28
N LYS A 97 -15.29 -1.64 35.86
CA LYS A 97 -15.04 -2.73 36.82
C LYS A 97 -15.59 -2.32 38.19
N ASN A 98 -16.47 -3.14 38.76
CA ASN A 98 -16.92 -2.97 40.13
C ASN A 98 -15.77 -3.35 41.08
N THR A 99 -15.03 -2.36 41.56
CA THR A 99 -13.85 -2.58 42.42
C THR A 99 -14.17 -2.72 43.91
N ASP A 100 -15.43 -2.64 44.31
CA ASP A 100 -15.81 -2.68 45.72
C ASP A 100 -16.20 -4.09 46.14
N ILE A 101 -15.20 -4.87 46.56
CA ILE A 101 -15.41 -6.10 47.33
C ILE A 101 -14.88 -5.85 48.74
N ASP A 102 -15.79 -5.54 49.68
CA ASP A 102 -15.56 -5.78 51.11
C ASP A 102 -15.47 -7.30 51.28
N LEU A 103 -14.25 -7.81 51.50
CA LEU A 103 -13.92 -9.25 51.57
C LEU A 103 -14.66 -10.02 52.69
N ASP A 104 -15.37 -9.32 53.58
CA ASP A 104 -16.08 -9.90 54.74
C ASP A 104 -17.61 -10.00 54.58
N LYS A 105 -18.18 -9.63 53.43
CA LYS A 105 -19.63 -9.80 53.16
C LYS A 105 -19.88 -10.91 52.14
N LYS A 106 -20.91 -11.73 52.39
CA LYS A 106 -21.37 -12.75 51.44
C LYS A 106 -21.69 -12.10 50.09
N ILE A 107 -21.00 -12.55 49.06
CA ILE A 107 -21.20 -12.09 47.67
C ILE A 107 -22.64 -12.43 47.26
N PRO A 108 -23.44 -11.46 46.76
CA PRO A 108 -24.75 -11.73 46.19
C PRO A 108 -24.65 -12.71 45.02
N GLU A 109 -25.59 -13.65 44.88
CA GLU A 109 -25.56 -14.68 43.82
C GLU A 109 -25.56 -14.08 42.39
N ASP A 110 -26.09 -12.87 42.25
CA ASP A 110 -26.18 -12.14 40.97
C ASP A 110 -25.01 -11.16 40.74
N TYR A 111 -23.94 -11.22 41.55
CA TYR A 111 -22.81 -10.30 41.40
C TYR A 111 -22.11 -10.45 40.03
N CYS A 112 -21.99 -9.30 39.35
CA CYS A 112 -21.23 -9.15 38.12
C CYS A 112 -20.05 -8.18 38.37
N PRO A 113 -18.80 -8.59 38.07
CA PRO A 113 -17.61 -7.75 38.30
C PRO A 113 -17.47 -6.61 37.29
N LEU A 114 -18.35 -6.56 36.29
CA LEU A 114 -18.41 -5.52 35.27
C LEU A 114 -19.82 -4.94 35.28
N ASP A 115 -19.92 -3.63 35.35
CA ASP A 115 -21.16 -2.87 35.21
C ASP A 115 -21.11 -2.08 33.89
N VAL A 116 -22.23 -2.03 33.19
CA VAL A 116 -22.32 -1.37 31.88
C VAL A 116 -23.29 -0.21 32.00
N GLN A 117 -22.80 1.01 31.86
CA GLN A 117 -23.66 2.20 31.88
C GLN A 117 -24.34 2.36 30.52
N ILE A 118 -25.66 2.27 30.52
CA ILE A 118 -26.49 2.53 29.35
C ILE A 118 -26.79 4.04 29.30
N PRO A 119 -26.54 4.73 28.19
CA PRO A 119 -26.91 6.14 28.04
C PRO A 119 -28.42 6.33 28.20
N SER A 120 -28.84 7.42 28.85
CA SER A 120 -30.24 7.71 29.19
C SER A 120 -31.20 7.73 27.99
N ASP A 121 -30.68 7.97 26.78
CA ASP A 121 -31.45 8.01 25.53
C ASP A 121 -31.88 6.60 25.03
N LEU A 122 -31.32 5.54 25.63
CA LEU A 122 -31.58 4.13 25.30
C LEU A 122 -32.24 3.37 26.47
N GLU A 123 -32.55 4.05 27.58
CA GLU A 123 -33.23 3.46 28.72
C GLU A 123 -34.69 3.12 28.36
N GLY A 124 -35.04 1.83 28.41
CA GLY A 124 -36.42 1.35 28.23
C GLY A 124 -36.79 0.80 26.85
N SER A 125 -35.93 0.92 25.83
CA SER A 125 -36.17 0.38 24.47
C SER A 125 -35.22 -0.74 24.04
N ALA A 126 -34.15 -1.00 24.81
CA ALA A 126 -33.16 -2.03 24.50
C ALA A 126 -32.83 -2.88 25.74
N TYR A 127 -32.86 -4.21 25.58
CA TYR A 127 -32.38 -5.17 26.57
C TYR A 127 -31.15 -5.91 26.03
N ILE A 128 -30.03 -5.87 26.75
CA ILE A 128 -28.83 -6.62 26.40
C ILE A 128 -28.82 -7.92 27.19
N LYS A 129 -29.05 -9.05 26.51
CA LYS A 129 -29.07 -10.38 27.14
C LYS A 129 -27.65 -10.96 27.17
N PHE A 130 -26.98 -10.88 28.32
CA PHE A 130 -25.67 -11.50 28.51
C PHE A 130 -25.80 -12.99 28.83
N HIS A 131 -25.14 -13.84 28.04
CA HIS A 131 -24.92 -15.25 28.42
C HIS A 131 -23.64 -15.32 29.24
N LYS A 132 -23.77 -15.47 30.57
CA LYS A 132 -22.63 -15.74 31.46
C LYS A 132 -22.18 -17.18 31.22
N GLN A 133 -21.23 -17.38 30.32
CA GLN A 133 -20.57 -18.67 30.14
C GLN A 133 -19.63 -18.86 31.33
N THR A 134 -20.14 -19.47 32.40
CA THR A 134 -19.34 -19.90 33.54
C THR A 134 -18.42 -21.01 33.06
N LEU A 135 -17.23 -20.66 32.58
CA LEU A 135 -16.15 -21.63 32.40
C LEU A 135 -15.97 -22.31 33.75
N SER A 136 -16.18 -23.62 33.79
CA SER A 136 -15.97 -24.46 34.97
C SER A 136 -14.68 -24.05 35.66
N SER A 137 -14.74 -23.86 36.98
CA SER A 137 -13.63 -23.52 37.88
C SER A 137 -12.36 -24.34 37.60
N ILE A 138 -11.59 -23.90 36.61
CA ILE A 138 -10.21 -24.28 36.42
C ILE A 138 -9.48 -23.07 36.96
N MET A 139 -9.06 -23.17 38.22
CA MET A 139 -8.16 -22.19 38.81
C MET A 139 -7.01 -21.97 37.84
N MET A 140 -6.91 -20.75 37.30
CA MET A 140 -5.75 -20.35 36.52
C MET A 140 -4.51 -20.56 37.41
N PRO A 141 -3.48 -21.29 36.95
CA PRO A 141 -2.30 -21.53 37.77
C PRO A 141 -1.67 -20.18 38.08
N HIS A 142 -1.75 -19.76 39.34
CA HIS A 142 -1.10 -18.53 39.78
C HIS A 142 0.42 -18.72 39.65
N PRO A 143 1.17 -17.70 39.20
CA PRO A 143 2.62 -17.76 39.19
C PRO A 143 3.10 -17.98 40.63
N ALA A 144 3.67 -19.14 40.91
CA ALA A 144 4.25 -19.49 42.21
C ALA A 144 5.62 -18.80 42.37
N SER A 145 5.64 -17.46 42.37
CA SER A 145 6.81 -16.67 42.73
C SER A 145 6.65 -16.16 44.16
N ALA A 146 6.66 -17.08 45.13
CA ALA A 146 6.97 -16.77 46.52
C ALA A 146 8.04 -17.76 46.98
N PRO A 147 9.29 -17.32 47.19
CA PRO A 147 10.35 -18.20 47.66
C PRO A 147 10.24 -18.28 49.18
N PHE A 148 9.35 -19.11 49.70
CA PHE A 148 9.42 -19.51 51.10
C PHE A 148 9.46 -21.02 51.23
N GLY A 149 10.52 -21.45 51.90
CA GLY A 149 11.19 -22.70 51.66
C GLY A 149 10.39 -23.95 51.99
N HIS A 150 10.61 -25.00 51.20
CA HIS A 150 10.83 -26.35 51.68
C HIS A 150 11.65 -27.10 50.61
N LYS A 151 12.70 -27.83 51.03
CA LYS A 151 13.51 -28.74 50.21
C LYS A 151 12.73 -30.00 49.80
N ARG A 152 11.57 -29.84 49.17
CA ARG A 152 10.91 -30.91 48.41
C ARG A 152 10.99 -30.53 46.95
N MET A 153 11.99 -31.10 46.28
CA MET A 153 12.06 -31.16 44.82
C MET A 153 10.72 -31.72 44.36
N ARG A 154 9.89 -30.88 43.73
CA ARG A 154 8.62 -31.33 43.17
C ARG A 154 8.97 -32.30 42.04
N LEU A 155 8.79 -33.59 42.30
CA LEU A 155 8.86 -34.62 41.27
C LEU A 155 7.76 -34.29 40.27
N SER A 156 8.16 -33.97 39.05
CA SER A 156 7.22 -33.74 37.96
C SER A 156 6.33 -34.99 37.81
N GLY A 157 5.02 -34.79 37.65
CA GLY A 157 4.05 -35.89 37.60
C GLY A 157 4.34 -36.85 36.44
N PRO A 158 3.69 -38.04 36.41
CA PRO A 158 3.92 -39.07 35.39
C PRO A 158 3.57 -38.65 33.94
N GLN A 159 3.05 -37.45 33.73
CA GLN A 159 2.76 -36.81 32.44
C GLN A 159 3.66 -35.59 32.17
N ALA A 160 4.76 -35.44 32.91
CA ALA A 160 5.67 -34.32 32.73
C ALA A 160 6.60 -34.57 31.55
N PHE A 161 6.61 -33.62 30.63
CA PHE A 161 7.48 -33.64 29.47
C PHE A 161 8.95 -33.70 29.91
N ASP A 162 9.70 -34.61 29.30
CA ASP A 162 11.13 -34.69 29.53
C ASP A 162 11.83 -33.49 28.84
N LYS A 163 13.05 -33.12 29.26
CA LYS A 163 13.76 -31.94 28.70
C LYS A 163 13.87 -31.99 27.17
N ASN A 164 14.01 -33.18 26.60
CA ASN A 164 14.11 -33.40 25.16
C ASN A 164 12.75 -33.22 24.45
N GLU A 165 11.64 -33.54 25.11
CA GLU A 165 10.28 -33.32 24.60
C GLU A 165 9.88 -31.83 24.69
N ILE A 166 10.29 -31.14 25.75
CA ILE A 166 10.09 -29.68 25.85
C ILE A 166 10.89 -28.98 24.75
N ASN A 167 12.13 -29.42 24.49
CA ASN A 167 12.94 -28.88 23.39
C ASN A 167 12.35 -29.20 22.01
N SER A 168 11.70 -30.35 21.82
CA SER A 168 11.03 -30.68 20.56
C SER A 168 9.73 -29.90 20.37
N ILE A 169 8.98 -29.59 21.44
CA ILE A 169 7.78 -28.74 21.39
C ILE A 169 8.16 -27.27 21.18
N GLN A 170 9.27 -26.79 21.77
CA GLN A 170 9.85 -25.46 21.52
C GLN A 170 10.34 -25.25 20.08
N SER A 171 10.50 -26.31 19.28
CA SER A 171 10.82 -26.17 17.86
C SER A 171 9.66 -25.62 17.02
N SER A 172 8.42 -25.74 17.53
CA SER A 172 7.26 -25.11 16.92
C SER A 172 7.18 -23.66 17.39
N GLU A 173 7.25 -22.72 16.43
CA GLU A 173 7.12 -21.29 16.73
C GLU A 173 5.85 -21.04 17.56
N GLY A 174 6.03 -20.39 18.71
CA GLY A 174 4.92 -20.08 19.60
C GLY A 174 3.90 -19.17 18.91
N LEU A 175 2.63 -19.24 19.33
CA LEU A 175 1.58 -18.38 18.78
C LEU A 175 1.96 -16.89 18.84
N LEU A 176 2.57 -16.46 19.95
CA LEU A 176 3.05 -15.08 20.11
C LEU A 176 4.11 -14.71 19.06
N GLU A 177 5.02 -15.63 18.73
CA GLU A 177 6.06 -15.39 17.72
C GLU A 177 5.45 -15.24 16.33
N LYS A 178 4.45 -16.07 15.99
CA LYS A 178 3.69 -15.96 14.73
C LYS A 178 2.96 -14.61 14.64
N ILE A 179 2.31 -14.19 15.72
CA ILE A 179 1.63 -12.89 15.79
C ILE A 179 2.64 -11.74 15.62
N ILE A 180 3.81 -11.81 16.26
CA ILE A 180 4.85 -10.80 16.12
C ILE A 180 5.37 -10.73 14.67
N LYS A 181 5.62 -11.88 14.02
CA LYS A 181 6.08 -11.92 12.62
C LYS A 181 5.03 -11.35 11.67
N GLN A 182 3.77 -11.67 11.88
CA GLN A 182 2.67 -11.13 11.08
C GLN A 182 2.53 -9.62 11.29
N ALA A 183 2.62 -9.13 12.53
CA ALA A 183 2.58 -7.70 12.83
C ALA A 183 3.75 -6.93 12.19
N LYS A 184 4.98 -7.47 12.26
CA LYS A 184 6.16 -6.91 11.59
C LYS A 184 5.95 -6.78 10.08
N HIS A 185 5.43 -7.83 9.44
CA HIS A 185 5.13 -7.83 8.00
C HIS A 185 4.07 -6.79 7.63
N ILE A 186 2.95 -6.72 8.37
CA ILE A 186 1.89 -5.73 8.14
C ILE A 186 2.45 -4.30 8.26
N PHE A 187 3.28 -4.06 9.27
CA PHE A 187 3.91 -2.76 9.47
C PHE A 187 4.85 -2.39 8.32
N LEU A 188 5.74 -3.31 7.92
CA LEU A 188 6.67 -3.08 6.82
C LEU A 188 5.94 -2.85 5.49
N ARG A 189 4.85 -3.58 5.25
CA ARG A 189 3.97 -3.40 4.09
C ARG A 189 3.32 -2.01 4.09
N SER A 190 2.74 -1.59 5.22
CA SER A 190 2.12 -0.27 5.35
C SER A 190 3.12 0.86 5.13
N ARG A 191 4.32 0.73 5.71
CA ARG A 191 5.43 1.67 5.53
C ARG A 191 5.89 1.74 4.07
N THR A 192 5.99 0.60 3.40
CA THR A 192 6.33 0.50 1.97
C THR A 192 5.28 1.16 1.07
N ALA A 193 3.99 1.06 1.42
CA ALA A 193 2.94 1.77 0.70
C ALA A 193 3.08 3.28 0.87
N ALA A 194 3.23 3.74 2.12
CA ALA A 194 3.39 5.16 2.43
C ALA A 194 4.61 5.79 1.72
N THR A 195 5.74 5.08 1.61
CA THR A 195 6.91 5.61 0.88
C THR A 195 6.66 5.76 -0.61
N ILE A 196 6.03 4.76 -1.22
CA ILE A 196 5.72 4.78 -2.66
C ILE A 196 4.74 5.92 -2.95
N ASP A 197 3.70 6.08 -2.12
CA ASP A 197 2.70 7.15 -2.28
C ASP A 197 3.33 8.55 -2.02
N SER A 198 4.23 8.65 -1.05
CA SER A 198 5.01 9.87 -0.79
C SER A 198 5.90 10.24 -1.98
N LEU A 199 6.53 9.26 -2.63
CA LEU A 199 7.31 9.50 -3.85
C LEU A 199 6.45 9.86 -5.04
N ALA A 200 5.32 9.17 -5.24
CA ALA A 200 4.38 9.43 -6.33
C ALA A 200 3.75 10.83 -6.26
N SER A 201 3.55 11.37 -5.05
CA SER A 201 3.03 12.72 -4.85
C SER A 201 4.11 13.81 -4.94
N ARG A 202 5.36 13.50 -4.59
CA ARG A 202 6.46 14.47 -4.61
C ARG A 202 7.11 14.64 -5.99
N ILE A 203 7.11 13.60 -6.82
CA ILE A 203 7.83 13.58 -8.10
C ILE A 203 6.83 13.42 -9.24
N GLU A 204 6.70 14.47 -10.05
CA GLU A 204 5.79 14.47 -11.21
C GLU A 204 6.35 13.69 -12.41
N ASP A 205 7.67 13.71 -12.60
CA ASP A 205 8.37 13.01 -13.70
C ASP A 205 9.72 12.43 -13.21
N PRO A 206 9.98 11.12 -13.40
CA PRO A 206 9.11 10.11 -13.99
C PRO A 206 7.95 9.67 -13.06
N GLN A 207 6.86 9.18 -13.65
CA GLN A 207 5.69 8.70 -12.91
C GLN A 207 5.94 7.31 -12.33
N ILE A 208 5.65 7.15 -11.04
CA ILE A 208 5.65 5.87 -10.34
C ILE A 208 4.21 5.36 -10.22
N GLN A 209 4.02 4.09 -10.54
CA GLN A 209 2.76 3.37 -10.33
C GLN A 209 3.06 2.08 -9.57
N ALA A 210 2.22 1.74 -8.60
CA ALA A 210 2.36 0.51 -7.83
C ALA A 210 1.06 -0.31 -7.89
N HIS A 211 1.22 -1.59 -8.19
CA HIS A 211 0.13 -2.56 -8.23
C HIS A 211 0.40 -3.65 -7.19
N TRP A 212 -0.40 -3.64 -6.12
CA TRP A 212 -0.34 -4.64 -5.06
C TRP A 212 -0.93 -5.96 -5.55
N SER A 213 -0.25 -7.07 -5.24
CA SER A 213 -0.80 -8.40 -5.50
C SER A 213 -1.93 -8.71 -4.51
N ASN A 214 -2.96 -9.40 -5.01
CA ASN A 214 -4.02 -9.95 -4.17
C ASN A 214 -3.63 -11.32 -3.58
N ILE A 215 -2.59 -11.95 -4.13
CA ILE A 215 -2.03 -13.19 -3.63
C ILE A 215 -0.86 -12.81 -2.72
N ASN A 216 -1.10 -12.90 -1.42
CA ASN A 216 -0.11 -12.63 -0.38
C ASN A 216 -0.04 -13.84 0.54
N ASP A 217 1.17 -14.17 0.98
CA ASP A 217 1.41 -15.05 2.11
C ASP A 217 1.26 -14.24 3.41
N VAL A 218 1.06 -14.91 4.55
CA VAL A 218 0.95 -14.29 5.88
C VAL A 218 2.22 -13.51 6.24
N TYR A 219 3.36 -13.90 5.66
CA TYR A 219 4.68 -13.30 5.92
C TYR A 219 5.35 -12.68 4.69
N GLU A 220 4.72 -12.74 3.52
CA GLU A 220 5.27 -12.18 2.28
C GLU A 220 4.16 -11.55 1.42
N SER A 221 4.33 -10.28 1.07
CA SER A 221 3.44 -9.59 0.14
C SER A 221 4.21 -9.11 -1.07
N SER A 222 3.60 -9.11 -2.24
CA SER A 222 4.26 -8.66 -3.46
C SER A 222 3.59 -7.42 -4.03
N VAL A 223 4.41 -6.51 -4.54
CA VAL A 223 3.98 -5.29 -5.23
C VAL A 223 4.81 -5.13 -6.50
N LYS A 224 4.13 -4.84 -7.60
CA LYS A 224 4.76 -4.53 -8.87
C LYS A 224 4.83 -3.02 -9.02
N VAL A 225 6.04 -2.47 -9.06
CA VAL A 225 6.29 -1.04 -9.26
C VAL A 225 6.72 -0.81 -10.71
N LEU A 226 6.09 0.18 -11.34
CA LEU A 226 6.35 0.59 -12.70
C LEU A 226 6.79 2.06 -12.70
N ILE A 227 7.91 2.35 -13.34
CA ILE A 227 8.41 3.70 -13.55
C ILE A 227 8.28 4.02 -15.05
N THR A 228 7.54 5.08 -15.35
CA THR A 228 7.19 5.49 -16.72
C THR A 228 7.41 6.98 -16.93
N SER A 229 7.65 7.38 -18.18
CA SER A 229 7.62 8.79 -18.57
C SER A 229 6.37 9.02 -19.40
N GLN A 230 5.51 9.92 -18.91
CA GLN A 230 4.20 10.16 -19.51
C GLN A 230 4.31 10.54 -21.00
N GLY A 231 3.50 9.90 -21.85
CA GLY A 231 3.49 10.16 -23.30
C GLY A 231 4.62 9.50 -24.10
N TYR A 232 5.61 8.87 -23.44
CA TYR A 232 6.71 8.16 -24.11
C TYR A 232 6.73 6.65 -23.81
N GLU A 233 5.66 6.08 -23.26
CA GLU A 233 5.60 4.68 -22.82
C GLU A 233 5.87 3.66 -23.94
N GLN A 234 5.52 3.99 -25.18
CA GLN A 234 5.75 3.12 -26.35
C GLN A 234 7.22 3.12 -26.79
N ILE A 235 7.91 4.26 -26.64
CA ILE A 235 9.29 4.47 -27.11
C ILE A 235 10.28 4.11 -26.00
N CYS A 236 10.04 4.64 -24.81
CA CYS A 236 10.88 4.47 -23.64
C CYS A 236 10.36 3.27 -22.85
N LYS A 237 11.17 2.20 -22.78
CA LYS A 237 10.83 1.03 -21.97
C LYS A 237 10.68 1.43 -20.51
N SER A 238 9.50 1.15 -19.94
CA SER A 238 9.23 1.30 -18.51
C SER A 238 10.14 0.40 -17.68
N ILE A 239 10.67 0.92 -16.57
CA ILE A 239 11.33 0.06 -15.57
C ILE A 239 10.24 -0.65 -14.78
N GLN A 240 10.31 -1.98 -14.74
CA GLN A 240 9.42 -2.82 -13.94
C GLN A 240 10.22 -3.51 -12.84
N LEU A 241 9.77 -3.32 -11.61
CA LEU A 241 10.34 -3.89 -10.40
C LEU A 241 9.27 -4.70 -9.69
N GLN A 242 9.62 -5.86 -9.16
CA GLN A 242 8.75 -6.62 -8.27
C GLN A 242 9.36 -6.57 -6.87
N LEU A 243 8.71 -5.87 -5.94
CA LEU A 243 9.12 -5.91 -4.53
C LEU A 243 8.33 -6.99 -3.82
N ASN A 244 9.05 -7.88 -3.16
CA ASN A 244 8.50 -8.85 -2.23
C ASN A 244 8.85 -8.40 -0.81
N ILE A 245 7.84 -7.89 -0.10
CA ILE A 245 7.91 -7.44 1.28
C ILE A 245 7.79 -8.65 2.19
N GLY A 246 8.88 -8.99 2.90
CA GLY A 246 8.90 -10.03 3.92
C GLY A 246 8.69 -9.48 5.34
N VAL A 247 9.12 -10.24 6.35
CA VAL A 247 9.00 -9.84 7.77
C VAL A 247 10.02 -8.77 8.17
N GLU A 248 11.27 -8.89 7.71
CA GLU A 248 12.38 -8.02 8.15
C GLU A 248 13.13 -7.35 6.99
N GLN A 249 12.82 -7.74 5.76
CA GLN A 249 13.53 -7.31 4.57
C GLN A 249 12.59 -7.20 3.38
N ILE A 250 12.97 -6.37 2.41
CA ILE A 250 12.27 -6.21 1.14
C ILE A 250 13.18 -6.72 0.03
N ARG A 251 12.73 -7.71 -0.74
CA ARG A 251 13.48 -8.22 -1.89
C ARG A 251 12.95 -7.59 -3.16
N VAL A 252 13.78 -6.85 -3.87
CA VAL A 252 13.46 -6.26 -5.17
C VAL A 252 13.99 -7.16 -6.28
N VAL A 253 13.11 -7.60 -7.16
CA VAL A 253 13.44 -8.40 -8.34
C VAL A 253 13.29 -7.53 -9.58
N HIS A 254 14.37 -7.36 -10.33
CA HIS A 254 14.39 -6.69 -11.61
C HIS A 254 13.91 -7.64 -12.73
N ARG A 255 13.47 -7.06 -13.85
CA ARG A 255 13.06 -7.83 -15.05
C ARG A 255 14.20 -8.69 -15.63
N ASP A 256 15.45 -8.32 -15.40
CA ASP A 256 16.63 -9.09 -15.83
C ASP A 256 17.00 -10.24 -14.88
N GLY A 257 16.23 -10.44 -13.81
CA GLY A 257 16.44 -11.48 -12.81
C GLY A 257 17.39 -11.10 -11.67
N ARG A 258 17.94 -9.87 -11.66
CA ARG A 258 18.74 -9.40 -10.52
C ARG A 258 17.85 -9.23 -9.30
N VAL A 259 18.33 -9.70 -8.16
CA VAL A 259 17.65 -9.56 -6.87
C VAL A 259 18.48 -8.67 -5.97
N ILE A 260 17.87 -7.61 -5.45
CA ILE A 260 18.45 -6.70 -4.47
C ILE A 260 17.66 -6.86 -3.18
N THR A 261 18.35 -7.08 -2.07
CA THR A 261 17.72 -7.18 -0.76
C THR A 261 17.95 -5.88 0.00
N LEU A 262 16.85 -5.26 0.42
CA LEU A 262 16.83 -4.05 1.23
C LEU A 262 16.41 -4.40 2.66
N SER A 263 16.90 -3.63 3.62
CA SER A 263 16.55 -3.77 5.04
C SER A 263 15.12 -3.28 5.32
N HIS A 264 14.69 -3.40 6.58
CA HIS A 264 13.42 -2.82 7.07
C HIS A 264 13.41 -1.28 7.12
N GLN A 265 14.52 -0.63 6.77
CA GLN A 265 14.67 0.82 6.84
C GLN A 265 14.06 1.50 5.61
N GLU A 266 13.21 2.48 5.85
CA GLU A 266 12.47 3.21 4.81
C GLU A 266 13.35 4.01 3.86
N GLN A 267 14.42 4.60 4.42
CA GLN A 267 15.38 5.40 3.68
C GLN A 267 16.00 4.59 2.54
N GLU A 268 16.36 3.32 2.79
CA GLU A 268 16.98 2.46 1.77
C GLU A 268 16.05 2.22 0.57
N LEU A 269 14.76 1.99 0.84
CA LEU A 269 13.76 1.83 -0.21
C LEU A 269 13.56 3.12 -1.00
N GLN A 270 13.47 4.25 -0.30
CA GLN A 270 13.32 5.56 -0.93
C GLN A 270 14.51 5.88 -1.84
N ASP A 271 15.72 5.72 -1.31
CA ASP A 271 16.98 5.96 -1.99
C ASP A 271 17.14 5.06 -3.23
N PHE A 272 16.76 3.79 -3.10
CA PHE A 272 16.72 2.85 -4.20
C PHE A 272 15.74 3.29 -5.31
N LEU A 273 14.51 3.64 -4.95
CA LEU A 273 13.49 4.07 -5.93
C LEU A 273 13.92 5.36 -6.64
N LEU A 274 14.48 6.33 -5.92
CA LEU A 274 15.04 7.56 -6.51
C LEU A 274 16.16 7.25 -7.52
N SER A 275 17.06 6.31 -7.18
CA SER A 275 18.11 5.86 -8.10
C SER A 275 17.52 5.21 -9.36
N GLN A 276 16.47 4.39 -9.22
CA GLN A 276 15.78 3.78 -10.36
C GLN A 276 15.08 4.83 -11.25
N MET A 277 14.46 5.85 -10.66
CA MET A 277 13.84 6.95 -11.40
C MET A 277 14.87 7.77 -12.19
N SER A 278 16.01 8.07 -11.56
CA SER A 278 17.13 8.76 -12.23
C SER A 278 17.68 7.96 -13.42
N GLN A 279 17.86 6.65 -13.25
CA GLN A 279 18.29 5.74 -14.31
C GLN A 279 17.27 5.65 -15.46
N HIS A 280 15.97 5.63 -15.14
CA HIS A 280 14.90 5.61 -16.14
C HIS A 280 14.99 6.79 -17.10
N GLN A 281 15.26 8.00 -16.60
CA GLN A 281 15.41 9.19 -17.45
C GLN A 281 16.57 9.05 -18.46
N VAL A 282 17.71 8.50 -18.06
CA VAL A 282 18.86 8.28 -18.97
C VAL A 282 18.57 7.16 -19.97
N HIS A 283 17.90 6.10 -19.54
CA HIS A 283 17.42 5.04 -20.44
C HIS A 283 16.38 5.54 -21.45
N ALA A 284 15.52 6.48 -21.05
CA ALA A 284 14.56 7.12 -21.94
C ALA A 284 15.27 7.90 -23.05
N VAL A 285 16.30 8.68 -22.71
CA VAL A 285 17.16 9.38 -23.69
C VAL A 285 17.84 8.40 -24.64
N GLN A 286 18.27 7.24 -24.14
CA GLN A 286 18.88 6.19 -24.97
C GLN A 286 17.90 5.66 -26.04
N GLN A 287 16.64 5.40 -25.68
CA GLN A 287 15.65 4.92 -26.64
C GLN A 287 15.22 6.03 -27.60
N LEU A 288 15.02 7.25 -27.07
CA LEU A 288 14.67 8.42 -27.86
C LEU A 288 15.74 8.70 -28.94
N ALA A 289 17.02 8.64 -28.56
CA ALA A 289 18.12 8.83 -29.50
C ALA A 289 18.04 7.86 -30.68
N LYS A 290 17.73 6.58 -30.44
CA LYS A 290 17.58 5.59 -31.52
C LYS A 290 16.43 5.91 -32.46
N VAL A 291 15.29 6.36 -31.94
CA VAL A 291 14.13 6.74 -32.75
C VAL A 291 14.41 8.00 -33.57
N MET A 292 15.13 8.96 -33.00
CA MET A 292 15.52 10.21 -33.67
C MET A 292 16.71 10.07 -34.62
N GLY A 293 17.26 8.85 -34.80
CA GLY A 293 18.43 8.60 -35.64
C GLY A 293 19.78 9.05 -35.05
N TRP A 294 19.81 9.45 -33.78
CA TRP A 294 21.02 9.80 -33.06
C TRP A 294 21.80 8.55 -32.65
N GLN A 295 23.13 8.61 -32.72
CA GLN A 295 24.00 7.50 -32.36
C GLN A 295 24.43 7.58 -30.90
N VAL A 296 24.24 6.50 -30.14
CA VAL A 296 24.73 6.40 -28.76
C VAL A 296 26.23 6.10 -28.79
N LEU A 297 27.04 7.04 -28.31
CA LEU A 297 28.50 6.90 -28.24
C LEU A 297 28.96 6.22 -26.95
N SER A 298 28.33 6.58 -25.84
CA SER A 298 28.64 6.04 -24.52
C SER A 298 27.39 5.99 -23.67
N PHE A 299 27.29 4.97 -22.84
CA PHE A 299 26.19 4.76 -21.90
C PHE A 299 26.72 4.03 -20.67
N SER A 300 26.45 4.56 -19.49
CA SER A 300 26.82 3.92 -18.23
C SER A 300 25.74 4.15 -17.17
N ASN A 301 25.38 3.08 -16.47
CA ASN A 301 24.47 3.12 -15.32
C ASN A 301 25.17 3.51 -14.01
N HIS A 302 26.51 3.41 -13.98
CA HIS A 302 27.32 3.61 -12.78
C HIS A 302 28.53 4.45 -13.13
N VAL A 303 28.36 5.76 -13.10
CA VAL A 303 29.40 6.73 -13.48
C VAL A 303 30.33 6.97 -12.30
N GLY A 304 31.59 6.54 -12.42
CA GLY A 304 32.63 6.79 -11.41
C GLY A 304 33.32 8.16 -11.51
N LEU A 305 32.79 9.07 -12.33
CA LEU A 305 33.38 10.38 -12.61
C LEU A 305 32.39 11.51 -12.30
N GLY A 306 32.88 12.59 -11.69
CA GLY A 306 32.09 13.75 -11.31
C GLY A 306 31.73 13.76 -9.80
N PRO A 307 30.72 14.55 -9.40
CA PRO A 307 30.34 14.65 -7.98
C PRO A 307 29.81 13.30 -7.49
N ILE A 308 30.28 12.87 -6.33
CA ILE A 308 29.82 11.64 -5.68
C ILE A 308 28.42 11.91 -5.14
N GLU A 309 27.47 11.06 -5.52
CA GLU A 309 26.10 11.13 -4.99
C GLU A 309 26.08 10.48 -3.60
N SER A 310 25.32 11.05 -2.65
CA SER A 310 25.12 10.40 -1.35
C SER A 310 24.21 9.18 -1.45
N ILE A 311 23.34 9.17 -2.46
CA ILE A 311 22.32 8.17 -2.71
C ILE A 311 22.59 7.49 -4.05
N GLY A 312 22.84 6.18 -4.04
CA GLY A 312 22.98 5.37 -5.25
C GLY A 312 24.09 5.83 -6.22
N ASN A 313 23.95 5.46 -7.49
CA ASN A 313 24.92 5.79 -8.54
C ASN A 313 24.30 6.72 -9.59
N ALA A 314 25.08 7.72 -10.02
CA ALA A 314 24.73 8.52 -11.19
C ALA A 314 24.85 7.71 -12.48
N SER A 315 23.97 7.99 -13.44
CA SER A 315 23.98 7.42 -14.78
C SER A 315 24.31 8.49 -15.81
N ALA A 316 24.92 8.11 -16.93
CA ALA A 316 25.22 9.04 -18.01
C ALA A 316 25.12 8.41 -19.39
N ILE A 317 24.82 9.25 -20.36
CA ILE A 317 24.78 8.90 -21.78
C ILE A 317 25.39 10.03 -22.60
N THR A 318 26.10 9.67 -23.65
CA THR A 318 26.54 10.61 -24.68
C THR A 318 26.05 10.14 -26.03
N VAL A 319 25.36 11.03 -26.75
CA VAL A 319 24.77 10.78 -28.06
C VAL A 319 25.30 11.76 -29.10
N ALA A 320 25.42 11.33 -30.34
CA ALA A 320 25.80 12.14 -31.48
C ALA A 320 24.61 12.35 -32.42
N SER A 321 24.52 13.55 -32.98
CA SER A 321 23.58 13.85 -34.07
C SER A 321 23.84 12.95 -35.29
N PRO A 322 22.82 12.70 -36.14
CA PRO A 322 22.96 11.89 -37.35
C PRO A 322 24.08 12.40 -38.29
N ASN A 323 24.28 13.72 -38.33
CA ASN A 323 25.29 14.38 -39.16
C ASN A 323 26.69 14.39 -38.50
N GLY A 324 26.80 14.00 -37.22
CA GLY A 324 28.05 13.96 -36.46
C GLY A 324 28.51 15.30 -35.86
N ASP A 325 27.86 16.39 -36.26
CA ASP A 325 28.19 17.79 -35.92
C ASP A 325 28.01 18.11 -34.43
N TYR A 326 26.86 17.72 -33.87
CA TYR A 326 26.52 17.92 -32.48
C TYR A 326 26.66 16.63 -31.68
N ALA A 327 26.99 16.78 -30.40
CA ALA A 327 26.85 15.71 -29.41
C ALA A 327 26.17 16.22 -28.16
N ILE A 328 25.35 15.39 -27.52
CA ILE A 328 24.71 15.71 -26.24
C ILE A 328 25.23 14.71 -25.21
N SER A 329 25.72 15.21 -24.09
CA SER A 329 26.08 14.41 -22.93
C SER A 329 25.13 14.73 -21.79
N VAL A 330 24.49 13.70 -21.26
CA VAL A 330 23.55 13.80 -20.14
C VAL A 330 24.12 12.98 -18.99
N ARG A 331 24.19 13.60 -17.81
CA ARG A 331 24.46 12.94 -16.53
C ARG A 331 23.24 13.14 -15.64
N ASN A 332 22.76 12.09 -15.02
CA ASN A 332 21.66 12.17 -14.07
C ASN A 332 22.05 11.48 -12.76
N GLY A 333 22.00 12.25 -11.67
CA GLY A 333 22.11 11.75 -10.30
C GLY A 333 20.75 11.75 -9.63
N PRO A 334 20.48 10.82 -8.69
CA PRO A 334 19.23 10.84 -7.92
C PRO A 334 19.13 12.02 -6.96
N GLU A 335 20.26 12.58 -6.50
CA GLU A 335 20.29 13.76 -5.63
C GLU A 335 20.66 15.02 -6.42
N SER A 336 21.72 14.97 -7.24
CA SER A 336 22.18 16.13 -8.01
C SER A 336 21.29 16.49 -9.20
N GLY A 337 20.40 15.57 -9.62
CA GLY A 337 19.51 15.74 -10.75
C GLY A 337 20.22 15.65 -12.11
N SER A 338 19.56 16.20 -13.14
CA SER A 338 20.02 16.12 -14.52
C SER A 338 20.93 17.28 -14.90
N LYS A 339 22.11 16.95 -15.43
CA LYS A 339 23.06 17.87 -16.05
C LYS A 339 23.25 17.53 -17.53
N ILE A 340 22.95 18.47 -18.40
CA ILE A 340 22.95 18.29 -19.86
C ILE A 340 23.97 19.23 -20.49
N MET A 341 24.89 18.68 -21.27
CA MET A 341 25.95 19.40 -21.97
C MET A 341 25.83 19.15 -23.47
N VAL A 342 25.85 20.21 -24.27
CA VAL A 342 25.86 20.11 -25.74
C VAL A 342 27.24 20.48 -26.25
N GLN A 343 27.80 19.60 -27.08
CA GLN A 343 29.01 19.85 -27.85
C GLN A 343 28.63 20.45 -29.20
N PHE A 344 29.16 21.64 -29.47
CA PHE A 344 28.91 22.35 -30.73
C PHE A 344 30.00 22.05 -31.76
N PRO A 345 29.69 22.14 -33.06
CA PRO A 345 30.70 22.18 -34.11
C PRO A 345 31.72 23.28 -33.86
N ARG A 346 32.99 22.98 -34.10
CA ARG A 346 34.08 23.93 -33.84
C ARG A 346 34.01 25.18 -34.73
N ASN A 347 33.43 25.05 -35.92
CA ASN A 347 33.23 26.16 -36.87
C ASN A 347 32.14 27.17 -36.45
N GLN A 348 31.20 26.80 -35.57
CA GLN A 348 30.13 27.69 -35.09
C GLN A 348 30.53 28.49 -33.85
N CYS A 349 31.65 28.16 -33.21
CA CYS A 349 32.10 28.86 -32.02
C CYS A 349 33.00 30.04 -32.40
N LYS A 350 32.43 31.25 -32.40
CA LYS A 350 33.15 32.50 -32.72
C LYS A 350 34.24 32.86 -31.71
N ASP A 351 34.20 32.29 -30.50
CA ASP A 351 35.02 32.70 -29.35
C ASP A 351 36.01 31.63 -28.86
N LEU A 352 36.26 30.57 -29.64
CA LEU A 352 37.30 29.59 -29.27
C LEU A 352 38.69 30.17 -29.51
N PRO A 353 39.62 30.06 -28.54
CA PRO A 353 41.03 30.21 -28.87
C PRO A 353 41.37 29.19 -29.95
N LYS A 354 41.97 29.64 -31.05
CA LYS A 354 42.62 28.74 -32.00
C LYS A 354 43.56 27.88 -31.16
N SER A 355 43.31 26.58 -31.09
CA SER A 355 44.21 25.68 -30.37
C SER A 355 45.57 25.80 -31.03
N ASP A 356 46.59 26.27 -30.30
CA ASP A 356 47.95 26.40 -30.81
C ASP A 356 48.51 25.06 -31.32
N VAL A 357 47.94 23.94 -30.87
CA VAL A 357 48.35 22.56 -31.18
C VAL A 357 47.70 22.02 -32.47
N LEU A 358 46.51 22.50 -32.84
CA LEU A 358 45.73 21.98 -33.99
C LEU A 358 45.36 23.11 -34.94
N GLN A 359 46.36 23.58 -35.70
CA GLN A 359 46.20 24.63 -36.71
C GLN A 359 45.75 24.09 -38.07
N ASP A 360 45.84 22.78 -38.27
CA ASP A 360 45.63 22.15 -39.58
C ASP A 360 44.12 21.99 -39.88
N SER A 361 43.71 22.41 -41.09
CA SER A 361 42.30 22.54 -41.50
C SER A 361 41.51 21.22 -41.50
N LYS A 362 42.21 20.08 -41.57
CA LYS A 362 41.63 18.73 -41.42
C LYS A 362 40.96 18.51 -40.05
N TRP A 363 41.41 19.23 -39.02
CA TRP A 363 40.90 19.14 -37.65
C TRP A 363 39.71 20.07 -37.36
N ASN A 364 39.23 20.81 -38.36
CA ASN A 364 38.03 21.65 -38.22
C ASN A 364 36.74 20.83 -38.09
N HIS A 365 36.76 19.57 -38.53
CA HIS A 365 35.66 18.61 -38.34
C HIS A 365 35.66 17.98 -36.94
N LEU A 366 36.63 18.30 -36.07
CA LEU A 366 36.58 17.90 -34.68
C LEU A 366 35.49 18.69 -33.95
N ARG A 367 34.87 18.04 -32.97
CA ARG A 367 33.84 18.67 -32.14
C ARG A 367 34.45 19.76 -31.25
N GLY A 368 33.70 20.84 -31.06
CA GLY A 368 34.07 22.00 -30.27
C GLY A 368 33.79 21.84 -28.77
N PRO A 369 33.66 22.95 -28.03
CA PRO A 369 33.49 22.95 -26.58
C PRO A 369 32.09 22.48 -26.19
N PHE A 370 32.00 21.94 -24.97
CA PHE A 370 30.72 21.66 -24.33
C PHE A 370 30.15 22.92 -23.69
N LYS A 371 28.85 23.15 -23.85
CA LYS A 371 28.09 24.18 -23.15
C LYS A 371 26.95 23.55 -22.37
N GLU A 372 26.79 23.97 -21.13
CA GLU A 372 25.70 23.50 -20.28
C GLU A 372 24.37 24.10 -20.73
N VAL A 373 23.36 23.25 -20.80
CA VAL A 373 22.00 23.64 -21.19
C VAL A 373 21.18 23.92 -19.94
N GLN A 374 20.64 25.13 -19.84
CA GLN A 374 19.73 25.51 -18.76
C GLN A 374 18.33 24.93 -19.02
N TRP A 375 18.14 23.65 -18.68
CA TRP A 375 16.91 22.91 -18.96
C TRP A 375 15.67 23.40 -18.19
N ASN A 376 15.86 24.15 -17.09
CA ASN A 376 14.78 24.83 -16.36
C ASN A 376 14.04 25.87 -17.21
N LYS A 377 14.72 26.45 -18.21
CA LYS A 377 14.16 27.46 -19.11
C LYS A 377 13.62 26.87 -20.42
N MET A 378 13.82 25.57 -20.63
CA MET A 378 13.39 24.90 -21.85
C MET A 378 11.92 24.53 -21.75
N GLU A 379 11.17 24.77 -22.82
CA GLU A 379 9.77 24.37 -22.91
C GLU A 379 9.64 22.85 -22.90
N GLY A 380 8.66 22.34 -22.17
CA GLY A 380 8.38 20.91 -22.14
C GLY A 380 7.79 20.43 -20.83
N ARG A 381 6.86 19.48 -20.93
CA ARG A 381 6.10 18.94 -19.80
C ARG A 381 6.90 17.95 -18.95
N ASN A 382 7.81 17.22 -19.56
CA ASN A 382 8.66 16.24 -18.90
C ASN A 382 10.08 16.26 -19.45
N PHE A 383 10.98 15.56 -18.77
CA PHE A 383 12.39 15.50 -19.13
C PHE A 383 12.61 14.97 -20.55
N VAL A 384 11.89 13.92 -20.93
CA VAL A 384 12.03 13.26 -22.24
C VAL A 384 11.62 14.18 -23.38
N TYR A 385 10.52 14.95 -23.23
CA TYR A 385 10.06 15.92 -24.21
C TYR A 385 11.04 17.08 -24.40
N LYS A 386 11.64 17.57 -23.31
CA LYS A 386 12.70 18.59 -23.41
C LYS A 386 13.91 18.05 -24.19
N MET A 387 14.26 16.79 -23.97
CA MET A 387 15.34 16.13 -24.71
C MET A 387 14.99 15.93 -26.19
N GLU A 388 13.75 15.58 -26.53
CA GLU A 388 13.29 15.47 -27.91
C GLU A 388 13.38 16.81 -28.64
N LEU A 389 12.87 17.88 -28.01
CA LEU A 389 12.98 19.24 -28.54
C LEU A 389 14.43 19.65 -28.76
N LEU A 390 15.31 19.35 -27.80
CA LEU A 390 16.74 19.64 -27.92
C LEU A 390 17.38 18.87 -29.09
N MET A 391 17.12 17.56 -29.21
CA MET A 391 17.64 16.73 -30.31
C MET A 391 17.11 17.19 -31.67
N SER A 392 15.85 17.59 -31.73
CA SER A 392 15.19 18.13 -32.94
C SER A 392 15.80 19.47 -33.35
N ALA A 393 16.02 20.38 -32.40
CA ALA A 393 16.62 21.68 -32.68
C ALA A 393 18.07 21.59 -33.18
N LEU A 394 18.81 20.56 -32.74
CA LEU A 394 20.20 20.32 -33.15
C LEU A 394 20.33 19.45 -34.41
N SER A 395 19.23 18.83 -34.86
CA SER A 395 19.16 18.09 -36.11
C SER A 395 18.25 18.86 -37.06
N PRO A 396 18.75 19.86 -37.80
CA PRO A 396 17.93 20.51 -38.82
C PRO A 396 17.46 19.41 -39.77
N CYS A 397 16.14 19.18 -39.81
CA CYS A 397 15.54 18.30 -40.80
C CYS A 397 16.07 18.71 -42.17
N LEU A 398 16.72 17.79 -42.87
CA LEU A 398 16.87 17.88 -44.32
C LEU A 398 15.45 17.82 -44.90
N LEU A 399 14.83 18.99 -45.08
CA LEU A 399 13.71 19.18 -46.00
C LEU A 399 14.26 19.26 -47.42
#